data_AF-A0A7V1RG46-F1
#
_entry.id   AF-A0A7V1RG46-F1
#
_cell.length_a   1.000
_cell.length_b   1.000
_cell.length_c   1.000
_cell.angle_alpha   90.00
_cell.angle_beta   90.00
_cell.angle_gamma   90.00
#
_symmetry.space_group_name_H-M   'P 1'
#
loop_
_entity.id
_entity.type
_entity.pdbx_description
1 polymer ?
#
loop_
_entity_poly.entity_id
_entity_poly.type
_entity_poly.pdbx_seq_one_letter_code
_entity_poly.pdbx_strand_id
1 'polypeptide(L)'
;MADILALREMLRLGLTAPDIRAILPPLRQLRAAEKELEARSIQILEEERKALLAAEPGARPPAGSGARMRRANAAFQERQEAAWEAVARAVGDEKADGLRRLAGSGPLPGPDAPGVGPRQPLAPPGAPRPLQPRRPLQAPGPGQPAQPPPPDQLEAPDQPHPVSLQDPAPQPPAESAPLPRPSQGFRPPRAGAPGRSPSLPFPPGQPMGPRLSLQELIDLLEQKLAAMRR
;
A
#
# COMPACT_ATOMS: atom_id res chain seq x y z
N MET A 1 12.69 -6.24 20.27
CA MET A 1 11.49 -6.57 21.10
C MET A 1 10.32 -7.04 20.22
N ALA A 2 10.09 -6.43 19.05
CA ALA A 2 9.10 -6.88 18.07
C ALA A 2 9.31 -8.35 17.64
N ASP A 3 10.55 -8.77 17.40
CA ASP A 3 10.88 -10.12 16.91
C ASP A 3 10.44 -11.23 17.87
N ILE A 4 10.59 -11.04 19.18
CA ILE A 4 10.17 -12.02 20.20
C ILE A 4 8.65 -12.19 20.16
N LEU A 5 7.90 -11.09 20.01
CA LEU A 5 6.44 -11.12 19.91
C LEU A 5 5.99 -11.79 18.61
N ALA A 6 6.66 -11.49 17.49
CA ALA A 6 6.38 -12.11 16.20
C ALA A 6 6.68 -13.62 16.21
N LEU A 7 7.80 -14.06 16.79
CA LEU A 7 8.13 -15.48 16.93
C LEU A 7 7.10 -16.21 17.81
N ARG A 8 6.63 -15.60 18.91
CA ARG A 8 5.55 -16.14 19.74
C ARG A 8 4.26 -16.29 18.94
N GLU A 9 3.92 -15.30 18.13
CA GLU A 9 2.73 -15.37 17.29
C GLU A 9 2.86 -16.42 16.19
N MET A 10 4.02 -16.51 15.53
CA MET A 10 4.30 -17.57 14.55
C MET A 10 4.24 -18.98 15.16
N LEU A 11 4.56 -19.11 16.45
CA LEU A 11 4.40 -20.38 17.18
C LEU A 11 2.92 -20.68 17.44
N ARG A 12 2.14 -19.68 17.86
CA ARG A 12 0.68 -19.81 18.06
C ARG A 12 -0.06 -20.18 16.77
N LEU A 13 0.35 -19.60 15.65
CA LEU A 13 -0.20 -19.92 14.32
C LEU A 13 0.15 -21.35 13.86
N GLY A 14 1.01 -22.08 14.58
CA GLY A 14 1.41 -23.44 14.19
C GLY A 14 2.13 -23.47 12.84
N LEU A 15 2.90 -22.44 12.50
CA LEU A 15 3.68 -22.40 11.26
C LEU A 15 4.81 -23.44 11.30
N THR A 16 4.69 -24.44 10.43
CA THR A 16 5.65 -25.54 10.28
C THR A 16 6.76 -25.21 9.28
N ALA A 17 7.83 -25.99 9.24
CA ALA A 17 8.89 -25.83 8.24
C ALA A 17 8.40 -25.89 6.76
N PRO A 18 7.52 -26.83 6.35
CA PRO A 18 6.97 -26.81 4.98
C PRO A 18 6.10 -25.58 4.72
N ASP A 19 5.28 -25.13 5.69
CA ASP A 19 4.50 -23.90 5.56
C ASP A 19 5.40 -22.71 5.24
N ILE A 20 6.47 -22.53 6.03
CA ILE A 20 7.40 -21.41 5.85
C ILE A 20 8.10 -21.48 4.47
N ARG A 21 8.49 -22.67 4.01
CA ARG A 21 9.07 -22.82 2.67
C ARG A 21 8.07 -22.44 1.57
N ALA A 22 6.79 -22.74 1.74
CA ALA A 22 5.76 -22.46 0.76
C ALA A 22 5.40 -20.96 0.67
N ILE A 23 5.42 -20.23 1.79
CA ILE A 23 5.07 -18.80 1.82
C ILE A 23 6.23 -17.86 1.45
N LEU A 24 7.49 -18.29 1.60
CA LEU A 24 8.64 -17.41 1.31
C LEU A 24 8.66 -16.89 -0.14
N PRO A 25 8.41 -17.70 -1.19
CA PRO A 25 8.36 -17.22 -2.57
C PRO A 25 7.35 -16.09 -2.82
N PRO A 26 6.04 -16.22 -2.50
CA PRO A 26 5.09 -15.13 -2.73
C PRO A 26 5.39 -13.87 -1.89
N LEU A 27 5.91 -14.01 -0.66
CA LEU A 27 6.33 -12.86 0.14
C LEU A 27 7.53 -12.11 -0.48
N ARG A 28 8.50 -12.83 -1.04
CA ARG A 28 9.63 -12.21 -1.77
C ARG A 28 9.17 -11.49 -3.04
N GLN A 29 8.20 -12.04 -3.77
CA GLN A 29 7.59 -11.37 -4.92
C GLN A 29 6.88 -10.07 -4.50
N LEU A 30 6.14 -10.10 -3.39
CA LEU A 30 5.50 -8.91 -2.84
C LEU A 30 6.53 -7.83 -2.45
N ARG A 31 7.66 -8.23 -1.86
CA ARG A 31 8.75 -7.31 -1.52
C ARG A 31 9.41 -6.69 -2.76
N ALA A 32 9.55 -7.46 -3.84
CA ALA A 32 10.02 -6.92 -5.11
C ALA A 32 9.04 -5.89 -5.70
N ALA A 33 7.73 -6.16 -5.64
CA ALA A 33 6.71 -5.22 -6.10
C ALA A 33 6.68 -3.93 -5.25
N GLU A 34 6.94 -4.01 -3.95
CA GLU A 34 7.04 -2.83 -3.07
C GLU A 34 8.22 -1.94 -3.45
N LYS A 35 9.39 -2.54 -3.70
CA LYS A 35 10.57 -1.81 -4.19
C LYS A 35 10.34 -1.17 -5.57
N GLU A 36 9.63 -1.86 -6.47
CA GLU A 36 9.25 -1.32 -7.76
C GLU A 36 8.32 -0.10 -7.62
N LEU A 37 7.32 -0.19 -6.73
CA LEU A 37 6.44 0.94 -6.43
C LEU A 37 7.22 2.13 -5.85
N GLU A 38 8.13 1.88 -4.91
CA GLU A 38 8.98 2.91 -4.31
C GLU A 38 9.83 3.63 -5.37
N ALA A 39 10.54 2.86 -6.20
CA ALA A 39 11.36 3.41 -7.29
C ALA A 39 10.52 4.22 -8.29
N ARG A 40 9.35 3.69 -8.68
CA ARG A 40 8.45 4.37 -9.61
C ARG A 40 7.83 5.63 -9.02
N SER A 41 7.56 5.64 -7.72
CA SER A 41 7.06 6.82 -7.01
C SER A 41 8.09 7.94 -6.99
N ILE A 42 9.36 7.62 -6.70
CA ILE A 42 10.46 8.57 -6.77
C ILE A 42 10.57 9.16 -8.18
N GLN A 43 10.57 8.31 -9.21
CA GLN A 43 10.64 8.75 -10.60
C GLN A 43 9.49 9.70 -10.98
N ILE A 44 8.25 9.38 -10.60
CA ILE A 44 7.07 10.22 -10.88
C ILE A 44 7.22 11.60 -10.25
N LEU A 45 7.75 11.68 -9.02
CA LEU A 45 7.97 12.92 -8.29
C LEU A 45 9.13 13.74 -8.85
N GLU A 46 10.22 13.08 -9.29
CA GLU A 46 11.35 13.75 -9.94
C GLU A 46 10.94 14.35 -11.29
N GLU A 47 10.16 13.62 -12.09
CA GLU A 47 9.61 14.13 -13.35
C GLU A 47 8.68 15.33 -13.12
N GLU A 48 7.80 15.26 -12.11
CA GLU A 48 6.94 16.38 -11.73
C GLU A 48 7.77 17.59 -11.27
N ARG A 49 8.77 17.37 -10.41
CA ARG A 49 9.67 18.42 -9.96
C ARG A 49 10.36 19.08 -11.15
N LYS A 50 10.87 18.29 -12.10
CA LYS A 50 11.51 18.81 -13.33
C LYS A 50 10.53 19.62 -14.17
N ALA A 51 9.30 19.13 -14.33
CA ALA A 51 8.26 19.82 -15.08
C ALA A 51 7.84 21.16 -14.42
N LEU A 52 7.76 21.20 -13.09
CA LEU A 52 7.46 22.42 -12.34
C LEU A 52 8.61 23.44 -12.41
N LEU A 53 9.86 22.99 -12.39
CA LEU A 53 11.02 23.88 -12.55
C LEU A 53 11.13 24.46 -13.96
N ALA A 54 10.65 23.73 -14.97
CA ALA A 54 10.63 24.18 -16.36
C ALA A 54 9.38 25.01 -16.72
N ALA A 55 8.36 25.04 -15.86
CA ALA A 55 7.12 25.76 -16.12
C ALA A 55 7.29 27.27 -15.96
N GLU A 56 6.67 28.05 -16.85
CA GLU A 56 6.63 29.50 -16.73
C GLU A 56 5.74 29.95 -15.56
N PRO A 57 6.07 31.07 -14.87
CA PRO A 57 5.20 31.64 -13.85
C PRO A 57 3.81 31.96 -14.42
N GLY A 58 2.78 31.29 -13.90
CA GLY A 58 1.38 31.45 -14.36
C GLY A 58 0.92 30.40 -15.37
N ALA A 59 1.80 29.55 -15.86
CA ALA A 59 1.40 28.38 -16.64
C ALA A 59 0.60 27.39 -15.77
N ARG A 60 -0.36 26.70 -16.40
CA ARG A 60 -1.13 25.65 -15.72
C ARG A 60 -0.17 24.52 -15.32
N PRO A 61 -0.22 24.01 -14.07
CA PRO A 61 0.64 22.91 -13.67
C PRO A 61 0.43 21.68 -14.57
N PRO A 62 1.50 20.92 -14.87
CA PRO A 62 1.43 19.76 -15.77
C PRO A 62 0.41 18.73 -15.27
N ALA A 63 -0.28 18.08 -16.21
CA ALA A 63 -1.30 17.08 -15.89
C ALA A 63 -0.71 15.94 -15.03
N GLY A 64 -1.42 15.67 -13.92
CA GLY A 64 -0.79 15.40 -12.63
C GLY A 64 -0.12 14.04 -12.45
N SER A 65 1.06 14.09 -11.83
CA SER A 65 1.70 12.98 -11.10
C SER A 65 0.70 12.15 -10.29
N GLY A 66 -0.31 12.78 -9.70
CA GLY A 66 -1.35 12.11 -8.93
C GLY A 66 -2.09 11.03 -9.71
N ALA A 67 -2.37 11.20 -11.01
CA ALA A 67 -2.99 10.15 -11.82
C ALA A 67 -2.03 8.97 -12.03
N ARG A 68 -0.75 9.25 -12.25
CA ARG A 68 0.30 8.23 -12.41
C ARG A 68 0.55 7.47 -11.11
N MET A 69 0.60 8.18 -9.99
CA MET A 69 0.75 7.61 -8.65
C MET A 69 -0.43 6.71 -8.28
N ARG A 70 -1.68 7.14 -8.56
CA ARG A 70 -2.87 6.31 -8.34
C ARG A 70 -2.83 5.01 -9.14
N ARG A 71 -2.42 5.07 -10.42
CA ARG A 71 -2.26 3.86 -11.25
C ARG A 71 -1.17 2.93 -10.72
N ALA A 72 -0.02 3.47 -10.31
CA ALA A 72 1.07 2.68 -9.73
C ALA A 72 0.64 1.99 -8.42
N ASN A 73 -0.06 2.72 -7.54
CA ASN A 73 -0.62 2.16 -6.31
C ASN A 73 -1.67 1.07 -6.58
N ALA A 74 -2.57 1.27 -7.56
CA ALA A 74 -3.57 0.26 -7.92
C ALA A 74 -2.90 -1.04 -8.41
N ALA A 75 -1.91 -0.95 -9.30
CA ALA A 75 -1.15 -2.10 -9.78
C ALA A 75 -0.40 -2.82 -8.65
N PHE A 76 0.13 -2.08 -7.66
CA PHE A 76 0.74 -2.68 -6.48
C PHE A 76 -0.29 -3.38 -5.58
N GLN A 77 -1.46 -2.79 -5.37
CA GLN A 77 -2.54 -3.40 -4.58
C GLN A 77 -3.00 -4.73 -5.17
N GLU A 78 -3.18 -4.80 -6.50
CA GLU A 78 -3.52 -6.05 -7.20
C GLU A 78 -2.46 -7.13 -6.96
N ARG A 79 -1.17 -6.79 -7.09
CA ARG A 79 -0.06 -7.72 -6.81
C ARG A 79 -0.01 -8.13 -5.34
N GLN A 80 -0.33 -7.20 -4.44
CA GLN A 80 -0.40 -7.47 -3.00
C GLN A 80 -1.52 -8.46 -2.67
N GLU A 81 -2.73 -8.26 -3.20
CA GLU A 81 -3.83 -9.20 -3.03
C GLU A 81 -3.51 -10.58 -3.61
N ALA A 82 -2.98 -10.65 -4.82
CA ALA A 82 -2.59 -11.91 -5.45
C ALA A 82 -1.50 -12.66 -4.63
N ALA A 83 -0.53 -11.93 -4.07
CA ALA A 83 0.50 -12.52 -3.22
C ALA A 83 -0.09 -13.07 -1.91
N TRP A 84 -1.01 -12.34 -1.28
CA TRP A 84 -1.68 -12.82 -0.06
C TRP A 84 -2.64 -13.98 -0.33
N GLU A 85 -3.31 -14.00 -1.48
CA GLU A 85 -4.11 -15.14 -1.91
C GLU A 85 -3.23 -16.39 -2.13
N ALA A 86 -2.05 -16.22 -2.73
CA ALA A 86 -1.09 -17.32 -2.88
C ALA A 86 -0.59 -17.84 -1.52
N VAL A 87 -0.37 -16.95 -0.55
CA VAL A 87 -0.05 -17.33 0.84
C VAL A 87 -1.22 -18.10 1.48
N ALA A 88 -2.45 -17.60 1.39
CA ALA A 88 -3.64 -18.27 1.91
C ALA A 88 -3.84 -19.66 1.30
N ARG A 89 -3.64 -19.81 -0.01
CA ARG A 89 -3.68 -21.12 -0.69
C ARG A 89 -2.59 -22.07 -0.19
N ALA A 90 -1.42 -21.56 0.19
CA ALA A 90 -0.29 -22.37 0.61
C ALA A 90 -0.41 -22.86 2.07
N VAL A 91 -0.97 -22.06 2.99
CA VAL A 91 -0.97 -22.37 4.43
C VAL A 91 -2.35 -22.33 5.10
N GLY A 92 -3.40 -21.96 4.38
CA GLY A 92 -4.75 -21.72 4.90
C GLY A 92 -4.98 -20.27 5.32
N ASP A 93 -6.24 -19.85 5.32
CA ASP A 93 -6.66 -18.46 5.57
C ASP A 93 -6.25 -17.97 6.97
N GLU A 94 -6.40 -18.80 8.00
CA GLU A 94 -6.07 -18.42 9.38
C GLU A 94 -4.59 -18.04 9.57
N LYS A 95 -3.69 -18.84 8.98
CA LYS A 95 -2.25 -18.60 9.03
C LYS A 95 -1.86 -17.39 8.18
N ALA A 96 -2.46 -17.26 7.00
CA ALA A 96 -2.24 -16.12 6.11
C ALA A 96 -2.68 -14.80 6.75
N ASP A 97 -3.84 -14.76 7.39
CA ASP A 97 -4.32 -13.60 8.14
C ASP A 97 -3.41 -13.27 9.33
N GLY A 98 -2.95 -14.30 10.06
CA GLY A 98 -1.96 -14.14 11.12
C GLY A 98 -0.66 -13.47 10.63
N LEU A 99 -0.14 -13.92 9.50
CA LEU A 99 1.04 -13.33 8.86
C LEU A 99 0.78 -11.91 8.36
N ARG A 100 -0.40 -11.64 7.78
CA ARG A 100 -0.80 -10.32 7.30
C ARG A 100 -0.90 -9.30 8.44
N ARG A 101 -1.37 -9.73 9.62
CA ARG A 101 -1.36 -8.92 10.85
C ARG A 101 0.05 -8.60 11.33
N LEU A 102 0.98 -9.55 11.28
CA LEU A 102 2.38 -9.34 11.64
C LEU A 102 3.10 -8.39 10.68
N ALA A 103 2.80 -8.46 9.38
CA ALA A 103 3.32 -7.56 8.35
C ALA A 103 2.75 -6.13 8.41
N GLY A 104 1.88 -5.82 9.38
CA GLY A 104 1.20 -4.53 9.50
C GLY A 104 0.25 -4.19 8.34
N SER A 105 -0.02 -5.14 7.44
CA SER A 105 -0.83 -4.97 6.21
C SER A 105 -2.28 -5.44 6.37
N GLY A 106 -2.67 -5.86 7.56
CA GLY A 106 -4.06 -6.19 7.86
C GLY A 106 -4.84 -4.91 8.21
N PRO A 107 -6.07 -4.71 7.68
CA PRO A 107 -7.02 -3.89 8.40
C PRO A 107 -7.08 -4.47 9.81
N LEU A 108 -6.79 -3.64 10.81
CA LEU A 108 -7.10 -4.02 12.19
C LEU A 108 -8.54 -4.54 12.16
N PRO A 109 -8.83 -5.72 12.74
CA PRO A 109 -10.21 -6.16 12.86
C PRO A 109 -10.95 -4.99 13.48
N GLY A 110 -11.80 -4.36 12.67
CA GLY A 110 -12.62 -3.27 13.13
C GLY A 110 -13.45 -3.80 14.30
N PRO A 111 -13.94 -2.93 15.18
CA PRO A 111 -14.88 -3.34 16.22
C PRO A 111 -16.14 -4.06 15.67
N ASP A 112 -16.34 -4.09 14.34
CA ASP A 112 -17.42 -4.77 13.63
C ASP A 112 -17.05 -6.15 13.04
N ALA A 113 -15.88 -6.73 13.36
CA ALA A 113 -15.60 -8.12 12.98
C ALA A 113 -16.68 -9.06 13.59
N PRO A 114 -17.40 -9.86 12.78
CA PRO A 114 -18.51 -10.68 13.24
C PRO A 114 -17.99 -11.76 14.20
N GLY A 115 -18.13 -11.53 15.50
CA GLY A 115 -17.70 -12.44 16.56
C GLY A 115 -17.30 -11.76 17.86
N VAL A 116 -16.97 -10.46 17.84
CA VAL A 116 -16.73 -9.67 19.05
C VAL A 116 -17.53 -8.38 18.96
N GLY A 117 -18.86 -8.51 18.89
CA GLY A 117 -19.71 -7.37 19.16
C GLY A 117 -19.38 -6.84 20.55
N PRO A 118 -19.34 -5.50 20.77
CA PRO A 118 -19.36 -4.98 22.11
C PRO A 118 -20.54 -5.68 22.79
N ARG A 119 -20.30 -6.33 23.93
CA ARG A 119 -21.38 -6.74 24.82
C ARG A 119 -22.20 -5.47 25.03
N GLN A 120 -23.29 -5.33 24.29
CA GLN A 120 -24.28 -4.34 24.65
C GLN A 120 -24.57 -4.62 26.11
N PRO A 121 -24.47 -3.62 27.00
CA PRO A 121 -24.89 -3.81 28.37
C PRO A 121 -26.28 -4.41 28.27
N LEU A 122 -26.41 -5.64 28.78
CA LEU A 122 -27.64 -6.40 28.77
C LEU A 122 -28.67 -5.47 29.42
N ALA A 123 -29.51 -4.84 28.60
CA ALA A 123 -30.49 -3.90 29.10
C ALA A 123 -31.35 -4.67 30.11
N PRO A 124 -31.56 -4.13 31.33
CA PRO A 124 -32.38 -4.81 32.30
C PRO A 124 -33.78 -5.04 31.69
N PRO A 125 -34.40 -6.22 31.91
CA PRO A 125 -35.75 -6.48 31.46
C PRO A 125 -36.68 -5.43 32.07
N GLY A 126 -37.24 -4.53 31.23
CA GLY A 126 -38.19 -3.50 31.66
C GLY A 126 -37.93 -2.09 31.14
N ALA A 127 -36.81 -1.81 30.47
CA ALA A 127 -36.59 -0.47 29.90
C ALA A 127 -37.49 -0.23 28.68
N PRO A 128 -38.27 0.88 28.64
CA PRO A 128 -39.09 1.22 27.49
C PRO A 128 -38.21 1.47 26.27
N ARG A 129 -38.48 0.77 25.17
CA ARG A 129 -37.83 0.98 23.87
C ARG A 129 -37.93 2.46 23.48
N PRO A 130 -36.82 3.17 23.19
CA PRO A 130 -36.90 4.48 22.57
C PRO A 130 -37.59 4.34 21.21
N LEU A 131 -38.66 5.11 21.03
CA LEU A 131 -39.37 5.23 19.77
C LEU A 131 -38.38 5.72 18.71
N GLN A 132 -37.98 4.82 17.81
CA GLN A 132 -37.15 5.21 16.68
C GLN A 132 -37.92 6.24 15.85
N PRO A 133 -37.30 7.38 15.48
CA PRO A 133 -37.92 8.32 14.56
C PRO A 133 -38.17 7.59 13.25
N ARG A 134 -39.46 7.50 12.87
CA ARG A 134 -39.88 6.96 11.58
C ARG A 134 -39.11 7.68 10.48
N ARG A 135 -38.27 6.94 9.75
CA ARG A 135 -37.67 7.44 8.50
C ARG A 135 -38.81 7.93 7.60
N PRO A 136 -38.79 9.17 7.11
CA PRO A 136 -39.74 9.61 6.11
C PRO A 136 -39.57 8.74 4.87
N LEU A 137 -40.69 8.21 4.35
CA LEU A 137 -40.76 7.58 3.05
C LEU A 137 -40.23 8.57 2.00
N GLN A 138 -39.04 8.30 1.47
CA GLN A 138 -38.56 8.99 0.28
C GLN A 138 -39.50 8.66 -0.86
N ALA A 139 -40.19 9.69 -1.37
CA ALA A 139 -40.94 9.61 -2.60
C ALA A 139 -39.99 9.25 -3.77
N PRO A 140 -40.45 8.47 -4.75
CA PRO A 140 -39.68 8.20 -5.97
C PRO A 140 -39.44 9.52 -6.71
N GLY A 141 -38.19 9.96 -6.72
CA GLY A 141 -37.77 11.15 -7.46
C GLY A 141 -37.91 10.94 -8.97
N PRO A 142 -38.27 12.00 -9.73
CA PRO A 142 -38.38 11.92 -11.18
C PRO A 142 -36.98 11.93 -11.83
N GLY A 143 -36.80 11.04 -12.80
CA GLY A 143 -35.79 11.19 -13.85
C GLY A 143 -34.33 11.00 -13.42
N GLN A 144 -33.91 9.75 -13.26
CA GLN A 144 -32.49 9.44 -13.53
C GLN A 144 -32.24 9.69 -15.03
N PRO A 145 -31.26 10.53 -15.41
CA PRO A 145 -30.81 10.59 -16.79
C PRO A 145 -30.29 9.20 -17.18
N ALA A 146 -30.74 8.72 -18.34
CA ALA A 146 -30.35 7.43 -18.90
C ALA A 146 -28.83 7.25 -18.83
N GLN A 147 -28.40 6.14 -18.24
CA GLN A 147 -27.03 5.66 -18.40
C GLN A 147 -26.75 5.55 -19.90
N PRO A 148 -25.63 6.11 -20.40
CA PRO A 148 -25.20 5.83 -21.76
C PRO A 148 -24.97 4.32 -21.91
N PRO A 149 -25.32 3.72 -23.07
CA PRO A 149 -25.09 2.31 -23.31
C PRO A 149 -23.59 1.97 -23.15
N PRO A 150 -23.25 0.76 -22.69
CA PRO A 150 -21.87 0.31 -22.72
C PRO A 150 -21.37 0.37 -24.17
N PRO A 151 -20.12 0.80 -24.41
CA PRO A 151 -19.53 0.71 -25.73
C PRO A 151 -19.39 -0.78 -26.07
N ASP A 152 -20.32 -1.27 -26.89
CA ASP A 152 -20.18 -2.54 -27.57
C ASP A 152 -18.95 -2.45 -28.47
N GLN A 153 -17.98 -3.32 -28.15
CA GLN A 153 -17.19 -4.09 -29.09
C GLN A 153 -17.19 -3.57 -30.53
N LEU A 154 -16.10 -2.93 -30.94
CA LEU A 154 -15.55 -3.05 -32.29
C LEU A 154 -14.07 -2.61 -32.24
N GLU A 155 -13.24 -3.37 -32.95
CA GLU A 155 -11.79 -3.21 -33.17
C GLU A 155 -10.85 -3.80 -32.10
N ALA A 156 -10.50 -5.07 -32.33
CA ALA A 156 -9.20 -5.60 -31.97
C ALA A 156 -8.11 -4.75 -32.65
N PRO A 157 -7.16 -4.15 -31.90
CA PRO A 157 -6.00 -3.54 -32.51
C PRO A 157 -5.10 -4.64 -33.10
N ASP A 158 -4.78 -4.43 -34.38
CA ASP A 158 -3.77 -5.12 -35.19
C ASP A 158 -2.53 -5.47 -34.35
N GLN A 159 -2.15 -6.75 -34.34
CA GLN A 159 -0.96 -7.22 -33.63
C GLN A 159 0.30 -6.62 -34.30
N PRO A 160 1.15 -5.87 -33.58
CA PRO A 160 2.42 -5.45 -34.14
C PRO A 160 3.34 -6.67 -34.32
N HIS A 161 3.80 -6.87 -35.55
CA HIS A 161 4.85 -7.82 -35.90
C HIS A 161 6.10 -7.63 -35.03
N PRO A 162 6.84 -8.70 -34.69
CA PRO A 162 8.13 -8.60 -34.02
C PRO A 162 9.16 -7.94 -34.94
N VAL A 163 9.53 -6.70 -34.64
CA VAL A 163 10.74 -6.08 -35.21
C VAL A 163 11.94 -6.74 -34.54
N SER A 164 12.70 -7.52 -35.32
CA SER A 164 14.02 -8.00 -34.91
C SER A 164 14.94 -6.81 -34.67
N LEU A 165 15.12 -6.44 -33.41
CA LEU A 165 16.15 -5.49 -32.98
C LEU A 165 17.51 -6.16 -33.16
N GLN A 166 18.23 -5.78 -34.22
CA GLN A 166 19.64 -6.03 -34.37
C GLN A 166 20.39 -5.20 -33.32
N ASP A 167 21.09 -5.89 -32.41
CA ASP A 167 21.99 -5.32 -31.40
C ASP A 167 23.06 -4.42 -32.06
N PRO A 168 23.06 -3.09 -31.81
CA PRO A 168 24.24 -2.28 -32.08
C PRO A 168 25.30 -2.52 -30.99
N ALA A 169 26.52 -2.78 -31.45
CA ALA A 169 27.69 -3.04 -30.62
C ALA A 169 27.91 -2.01 -29.49
N PRO A 170 28.49 -2.42 -28.34
CA PRO A 170 28.76 -1.53 -27.23
C PRO A 170 29.82 -0.48 -27.60
N GLN A 171 29.44 0.80 -27.55
CA GLN A 171 30.39 1.91 -27.54
C GLN A 171 31.02 2.05 -26.13
N PRO A 172 32.34 2.30 -26.02
CA PRO A 172 33.01 2.54 -24.75
C PRO A 172 32.57 3.88 -24.12
N PRO A 173 32.56 3.98 -22.78
CA PRO A 173 32.14 5.20 -22.09
C PRO A 173 33.15 6.33 -22.30
N ALA A 174 32.63 7.49 -22.71
CA ALA A 174 33.36 8.74 -22.76
C ALA A 174 33.70 9.21 -21.34
N GLU A 175 35.00 9.38 -21.12
CA GLU A 175 35.63 9.97 -19.94
C GLU A 175 35.07 11.38 -19.68
N SER A 176 34.21 11.51 -18.67
CA SER A 176 33.63 12.79 -18.27
C SER A 176 34.52 13.45 -17.22
N ALA A 177 35.12 14.58 -17.60
CA ALA A 177 35.90 15.46 -16.75
C ALA A 177 35.09 16.03 -15.56
N PRO A 178 35.74 16.35 -14.42
CA PRO A 178 35.08 16.93 -13.25
C PRO A 178 34.71 18.42 -13.46
N LEU A 179 33.43 18.75 -13.25
CA LEU A 179 32.92 20.11 -13.22
C LEU A 179 33.24 20.83 -11.88
N PRO A 180 33.52 22.14 -11.89
CA PRO A 180 33.76 22.95 -10.69
C PRO A 180 32.46 23.18 -9.88
N ARG A 181 32.58 23.10 -8.56
CA ARG A 181 31.50 23.35 -7.59
C ARG A 181 31.20 24.86 -7.47
N PRO A 182 29.93 25.30 -7.60
CA PRO A 182 29.55 26.64 -7.20
C PRO A 182 29.41 26.75 -5.67
N SER A 183 30.05 27.77 -5.14
CA SER A 183 30.11 28.15 -3.72
C SER A 183 28.73 28.36 -3.12
N GLN A 184 28.44 27.66 -2.01
CA GLN A 184 27.25 27.88 -1.19
C GLN A 184 27.34 29.24 -0.48
N GLY A 185 26.55 30.19 -0.95
CA GLY A 185 26.24 31.43 -0.25
C GLY A 185 25.34 31.17 0.95
N PHE A 186 25.88 31.45 2.12
CA PHE A 186 25.22 31.48 3.42
C PHE A 186 24.03 32.45 3.39
N ARG A 187 22.82 31.99 3.73
CA ARG A 187 21.66 32.86 4.02
C ARG A 187 21.28 32.72 5.50
N PRO A 188 21.15 33.83 6.26
CA PRO A 188 20.81 33.79 7.68
C PRO A 188 19.33 33.39 7.90
N PRO A 189 19.00 32.81 9.07
CA PRO A 189 17.63 32.47 9.43
C PRO A 189 16.81 33.75 9.69
N ARG A 190 15.72 33.90 8.94
CA ARG A 190 14.73 34.96 9.16
C ARG A 190 13.86 34.57 10.34
N ALA A 191 14.07 35.25 11.47
CA ALA A 191 13.22 35.16 12.65
C ALA A 191 11.85 35.80 12.37
N GLY A 192 10.77 35.14 12.80
CA GLY A 192 9.49 35.79 13.10
C GLY A 192 8.30 35.38 12.25
N ALA A 193 7.57 34.34 12.71
CA ALA A 193 6.10 34.28 12.65
C ALA A 193 5.56 33.19 13.61
N PRO A 194 4.89 33.54 14.73
CA PRO A 194 4.13 32.57 15.51
C PRO A 194 2.78 32.28 14.82
N GLY A 195 2.83 31.50 13.76
CA GLY A 195 1.65 30.97 13.07
C GLY A 195 1.24 29.65 13.71
N ARG A 196 0.16 29.68 14.49
CA ARG A 196 -0.59 28.54 15.05
C ARG A 196 -0.68 27.40 14.03
N SER A 197 0.14 26.36 14.19
CA SER A 197 -0.04 25.11 13.45
C SER A 197 -1.38 24.50 13.87
N PRO A 198 -2.32 24.21 12.95
CA PRO A 198 -3.49 23.44 13.28
C PRO A 198 -3.01 22.07 13.77
N SER A 199 -3.16 21.82 15.07
CA SER A 199 -2.97 20.51 15.66
C SER A 199 -4.00 19.59 15.02
N LEU A 200 -3.61 18.92 13.94
CA LEU A 200 -4.44 17.89 13.33
C LEU A 200 -4.74 16.86 14.43
N PRO A 201 -6.01 16.50 14.66
CA PRO A 201 -6.36 15.49 15.64
C PRO A 201 -5.74 14.18 15.17
N PHE A 202 -4.62 13.80 15.78
CA PHE A 202 -4.12 12.44 15.67
C PHE A 202 -5.24 11.52 16.18
N PRO A 203 -5.73 10.57 15.39
CA PRO A 203 -6.78 9.68 15.84
C PRO A 203 -6.27 8.91 17.06
N PRO A 204 -6.92 9.05 18.24
CA PRO A 204 -6.49 8.34 19.43
C PRO A 204 -6.74 6.84 19.24
N GLY A 205 -5.70 6.03 19.44
CA GLY A 205 -5.87 4.59 19.65
C GLY A 205 -5.56 3.67 18.47
N GLN A 206 -4.60 4.00 17.60
CA GLN A 206 -3.99 2.90 16.82
C GLN A 206 -3.20 1.99 17.79
N PRO A 207 -3.57 0.72 17.95
CA PRO A 207 -2.82 -0.21 18.78
C PRO A 207 -1.39 -0.30 18.24
N MET A 208 -0.43 0.08 19.08
CA MET A 208 1.01 -0.08 18.87
C MET A 208 1.40 -1.56 19.01
N GLY A 209 0.75 -2.42 18.24
CA GLY A 209 1.25 -3.78 18.04
C GLY A 209 2.61 -3.72 17.34
N PRO A 210 3.49 -4.71 17.57
CA PRO A 210 4.74 -4.80 16.82
C PRO A 210 4.42 -4.94 15.34
N ARG A 211 4.69 -3.89 14.56
CA ARG A 211 4.58 -3.92 13.10
C ARG A 211 5.96 -4.26 12.55
N LEU A 212 6.09 -5.46 12.00
CA LEU A 212 7.26 -5.82 11.22
C LEU A 212 7.07 -5.27 9.80
N SER A 213 8.12 -4.68 9.25
CA SER A 213 8.20 -4.49 7.81
C SER A 213 8.15 -5.84 7.11
N LEU A 214 7.72 -5.85 5.84
CA LEU A 214 7.68 -7.08 5.04
C LEU A 214 9.06 -7.73 4.94
N GLN A 215 10.14 -6.94 4.89
CA GLN A 215 11.51 -7.44 4.92
C GLN A 215 11.83 -8.16 6.24
N GLU A 216 11.56 -7.52 7.37
CA GLU A 216 11.82 -8.12 8.69
C GLU A 216 11.01 -9.41 8.89
N LEU A 217 9.78 -9.47 8.37
CA LEU A 217 8.98 -10.69 8.38
C LEU A 217 9.64 -11.82 7.56
N ILE A 218 10.13 -11.53 6.35
CA ILE A 218 10.83 -12.51 5.50
C ILE A 218 12.10 -13.01 6.21
N ASP A 219 12.92 -12.09 6.72
CA ASP A 219 14.18 -12.44 7.39
C ASP A 219 13.92 -13.31 8.63
N LEU A 220 12.88 -12.98 9.41
CA LEU A 220 12.49 -13.74 10.59
C LEU A 220 11.98 -15.16 10.25
N LEU A 221 11.23 -15.29 9.16
CA LEU A 221 10.77 -16.59 8.65
C LEU A 221 11.95 -17.46 8.19
N GLU A 222 12.93 -16.87 7.49
CA GLU A 222 14.15 -17.57 7.08
C GLU A 222 14.99 -18.02 8.27
N GLN A 223 15.16 -17.16 9.28
CA GLN A 223 15.85 -17.51 10.52
C GLN A 223 15.14 -18.65 11.25
N LYS A 224 13.81 -18.59 11.38
CA LYS A 224 13.00 -19.67 11.99
C LYS A 224 13.13 -20.97 11.20
N LEU A 225 13.12 -20.91 9.87
CA LEU A 225 13.33 -22.07 9.02
C LEU A 225 14.72 -22.69 9.19
N ALA A 226 15.76 -21.87 9.29
CA ALA A 226 17.12 -22.33 9.54
C ALA A 226 17.26 -22.99 10.91
N ALA A 227 16.59 -22.46 11.95
CA ALA A 227 16.58 -23.04 13.28
C ALA A 227 15.89 -24.42 13.33
N MET A 228 14.81 -24.63 12.57
CA MET A 228 14.10 -25.92 12.50
C MET A 228 14.83 -27.01 11.71
N ARG A 229 15.94 -26.68 11.02
CA ARG A 229 16.75 -27.65 10.28
C ARG A 229 17.89 -28.26 11.11
N ARG A 230 18.11 -27.75 12.33
CA ARG A 230 19.11 -28.26 13.27
C ARG A 230 18.50 -29.34 14.15
#